data_AF-A0A5R8W6J7-F1
#
_entry.id   AF-A0A5R8W6J7-F1
#
_cell.length_a   1.000
_cell.length_b   1.000
_cell.length_c   1.000
_cell.angle_alpha   90.00
_cell.angle_beta   90.00
_cell.angle_gamma   90.00
#
_symmetry.space_group_name_H-M   'P 1'
#
loop_
_entity.id
_entity.type
_entity.pdbx_description
1 polymer ?
#
loop_
_entity_poly.entity_id
_entity_poly.type
_entity_poly.pdbx_seq_one_letter_code
_entity_poly.pdbx_strand_id
1 'polypeptide(L)' 'MAASTALLPAELDAEVMELLPARETLCYDVNVAPVIAINLSFAINAGSIGSVANSAAVQELLVMQQ' A
#
# COMPACT_ATOMS: atom_id res chain seq x y z
N MET A 1 -10.18 -12.96 -27.80
CA MET A 1 -10.89 -11.69 -27.60
C MET A 1 -12.05 -11.69 -28.60
N ALA A 2 -13.19 -12.24 -28.21
CA ALA A 2 -14.35 -12.32 -29.09
C ALA A 2 -14.98 -10.91 -29.18
N ALA A 3 -15.34 -10.51 -30.40
CA ALA A 3 -15.96 -9.20 -30.66
C ALA A 3 -17.27 -9.06 -29.87
N SER A 4 -17.56 -7.84 -29.39
CA SER A 4 -18.85 -7.51 -28.80
C SER A 4 -19.92 -7.62 -29.88
N THR A 5 -20.61 -8.76 -29.93
CA THR A 5 -21.89 -8.87 -30.61
C THR A 5 -22.87 -8.05 -29.78
N ALA A 6 -23.41 -6.98 -30.35
CA ALA A 6 -24.43 -6.18 -29.68
C ALA A 6 -25.63 -7.09 -29.38
N LEU A 7 -25.96 -7.23 -28.10
CA LEU A 7 -27.09 -8.03 -27.64
C LEU A 7 -28.39 -7.41 -28.14
N LEU A 8 -29.30 -8.26 -28.63
CA LEU A 8 -30.65 -7.83 -28.98
C LEU A 8 -31.42 -7.46 -27.70
N PRO A 9 -32.40 -6.54 -27.75
CA PRO A 9 -33.15 -6.13 -26.56
C PRO A 9 -33.79 -7.29 -25.80
N ALA A 10 -34.27 -8.31 -26.51
CA ALA A 10 -34.86 -9.51 -25.91
C ALA A 10 -33.82 -10.41 -25.20
N GLU A 11 -32.56 -10.37 -25.62
CA GLU A 11 -31.47 -11.12 -24.99
C GLU A 11 -31.03 -10.40 -23.71
N LEU A 12 -31.02 -9.06 -23.73
CA LEU A 12 -30.75 -8.23 -22.55
C LEU A 12 -31.84 -8.37 -21.48
N ASP A 13 -33.11 -8.40 -21.89
CA ASP A 13 -34.24 -8.63 -20.97
C ASP A 13 -34.22 -10.05 -20.35
N ALA A 14 -33.54 -11.00 -21.01
CA ALA A 14 -33.35 -12.35 -20.52
C ALA A 14 -32.07 -12.52 -19.67
N GLU A 15 -31.22 -11.50 -19.58
CA GLU A 15 -30.06 -11.55 -18.69
C GLU A 15 -30.50 -11.46 -17.23
N VAL A 16 -30.16 -12.49 -16.47
CA VAL A 16 -30.41 -12.54 -15.03
C VAL A 16 -29.09 -12.30 -14.32
N MET A 17 -29.00 -11.21 -13.56
CA MET A 17 -27.89 -11.03 -12.63
C MET A 17 -28.11 -11.92 -11.40
N GLU A 18 -27.27 -12.92 -11.24
CA GLU A 18 -27.12 -13.58 -9.94
C GLU A 18 -26.39 -12.61 -9.01
N LEU A 19 -26.94 -12.41 -7.81
CA LEU A 19 -26.24 -11.67 -6.77
C LEU A 19 -24.97 -12.44 -6.46
N LEU A 20 -23.81 -11.81 -6.70
CA LEU A 20 -22.56 -12.32 -6.16
C LEU A 20 -22.77 -12.51 -4.64
N PRO A 21 -22.33 -13.65 -4.08
CA PRO A 21 -22.45 -13.86 -2.64
C PRO A 21 -21.86 -12.65 -1.91
N ALA A 22 -22.52 -12.24 -0.84
CA ALA A 22 -22.01 -11.19 0.02
C ALA A 22 -20.54 -11.52 0.34
N ARG A 23 -19.67 -10.51 0.30
CA ARG A 23 -18.25 -10.67 0.63
C ARG A 23 -18.11 -10.89 2.15
N GLU A 24 -18.60 -12.01 2.64
CA GLU A 24 -18.59 -12.38 4.06
C GLU A 24 -17.17 -12.70 4.57
N THR A 25 -16.21 -12.83 3.65
CA THR A 25 -14.78 -12.87 3.97
C THR A 25 -14.20 -11.53 4.44
N LEU A 26 -14.97 -10.43 4.40
CA LEU A 26 -14.57 -9.13 4.93
C LEU A 26 -15.18 -8.84 6.32
N CYS A 27 -15.26 -9.85 7.19
CA CYS A 27 -15.71 -9.64 8.58
C CYS A 27 -14.76 -8.73 9.38
N TYR A 28 -13.49 -8.63 8.93
CA TYR A 28 -12.51 -7.67 9.43
C TYR A 28 -11.75 -7.06 8.24
N ASP A 29 -12.27 -5.96 7.70
CA ASP A 29 -11.56 -5.09 6.74
C ASP A 29 -10.46 -4.29 7.45
N VAL A 30 -9.47 -4.99 8.01
CA VAL A 30 -8.41 -4.36 8.79
C VAL A 30 -7.13 -4.41 7.98
N ASN A 31 -6.87 -3.31 7.26
CA ASN A 31 -5.60 -3.08 6.59
C ASN A 31 -4.54 -2.66 7.62
N VAL A 32 -3.76 -3.61 8.14
CA VAL A 32 -2.64 -3.33 9.05
C VAL A 32 -1.35 -3.19 8.25
N ALA A 33 -0.86 -1.96 8.09
CA ALA A 33 0.44 -1.67 7.50
C ALA A 33 1.39 -1.11 8.57
N PRO A 34 2.13 -1.96 9.31
CA PRO A 34 3.06 -1.49 10.32
C PRO A 34 4.29 -0.86 9.63
N VAL A 35 4.43 0.46 9.76
CA VAL A 35 5.61 1.18 9.26
C VAL A 35 6.56 1.42 10.43
N ILE A 36 7.69 0.70 10.41
CA ILE A 36 8.75 0.84 11.43
C ILE A 36 9.97 1.45 10.75
N ALA A 37 10.28 2.69 11.12
CA ALA A 37 11.42 3.40 10.59
C ALA A 37 12.50 3.53 11.66
N ILE A 38 13.72 3.13 11.31
CA ILE A 38 14.89 3.22 12.19
C ILE A 38 15.92 4.06 11.45
N ASN A 39 16.32 5.19 12.03
CA ASN A 39 17.42 6.01 11.54
C ASN A 39 18.43 6.20 12.67
N LEU A 40 19.66 5.76 12.44
CA LEU A 40 20.75 5.75 13.41
C LEU A 40 21.91 6.58 12.84
N SER A 41 22.41 7.53 13.64
CA SER A 41 23.58 8.35 13.32
C SER A 41 24.64 8.18 14.39
N PHE A 42 25.85 7.77 14.00
CA PHE A 42 26.99 7.68 14.91
C PHE A 42 28.15 8.50 14.35
N ALA A 43 28.56 9.51 15.11
CA ALA A 43 29.78 10.27 14.88
C ALA A 43 30.79 9.87 15.97
N ILE A 44 31.90 9.22 15.57
CA ILE A 44 32.92 8.72 16.51
C ILE A 44 34.26 9.35 16.16
N ASN A 45 34.89 9.99 17.16
CA ASN A 45 36.24 10.54 17.08
C ASN A 45 37.20 9.69 17.93
N ALA A 46 37.60 8.52 17.42
CA ALA A 46 38.54 7.64 18.11
C ALA A 46 39.99 8.12 17.88
N GLY A 47 40.67 8.58 18.94
CA GLY A 47 42.09 8.93 18.90
C GLY A 47 42.43 10.18 18.08
N SER A 48 41.66 11.26 18.20
CA SER A 48 41.84 12.45 17.36
C SER A 48 42.01 13.75 18.17
N ILE A 49 42.92 14.61 17.73
CA ILE A 49 43.20 15.94 18.30
C ILE A 49 42.80 16.98 17.25
N GLY A 50 41.94 17.93 17.62
CA GLY A 50 41.46 18.97 16.70
C GLY A 50 40.40 18.50 15.70
N SER A 51 39.72 17.37 15.96
CA SER A 51 38.70 16.81 15.07
C SER A 51 37.28 17.24 15.42
N VAL A 52 36.41 17.28 14.40
CA VAL A 52 34.96 17.46 14.53
C VAL A 52 34.30 16.26 13.88
N ALA A 53 33.51 15.50 14.64
CA ALA A 53 32.65 14.47 14.08
C ALA A 53 31.21 15.00 14.08
N ASN A 54 30.65 15.12 12.89
CA ASN A 54 29.27 15.53 12.68
C ASN A 54 28.51 14.36 12.07
N SER A 55 27.31 14.09 12.57
CA SER A 55 26.44 13.04 12.04
C SER A 55 25.00 13.53 12.07
N ALA A 56 24.29 13.34 10.96
CA ALA A 56 22.89 13.70 10.84
C ALA A 56 22.11 12.48 10.32
N ALA A 57 21.08 12.10 11.07
CA ALA A 57 20.16 11.03 10.75
C ALA A 57 18.82 11.65 10.31
N VAL A 58 18.79 12.21 9.11
CA VAL A 58 17.57 12.83 8.57
C VAL A 58 16.70 11.73 7.96
N GLN A 59 15.45 11.64 8.38
CA GLN A 59 14.48 10.71 7.83
C GLN A 59 13.17 11.43 7.53
N GLU A 60 12.65 11.20 6.32
CA GLU A 60 11.30 11.59 5.93
C GLU A 60 10.50 10.31 5.64
N LEU A 61 9.26 10.24 6.12
CA LEU A 61 8.36 9.12 5.89
C LEU A 61 7.03 9.64 5.36
N LEU A 62 6.61 9.10 4.22
CA LEU A 62 5.30 9.36 3.65
C LEU A 62 4.53 8.04 3.61
N VAL A 63 3.38 7.98 4.29
CA VAL A 63 2.50 6.82 4.30
C VAL A 63 1.19 7.20 3.64
N MET A 64 0.83 6.48 2.58
CA MET A 64 -0.45 6.62 1.88
C MET A 64 -1.23 5.31 2.05
N GLN A 65 -2.45 5.41 2.58
CA GLN A 65 -3.35 4.28 2.75
C GLN A 65 -4.62 4.52 1.91
N GLN A 66 -5.20 3.45 1.38
CA GLN A 66 -6.43 3.45 0.56
C GLN A 66 -7.68 3.42 1.44
#